data_AF-A0A1Q8ZIG9-F1
#
_entry.id   AF-A0A1Q8ZIG9-F1
#
_cell.length_a   1.000
_cell.length_b   1.000
_cell.length_c   1.000
_cell.angle_alpha   90.00
_cell.angle_beta   90.00
_cell.angle_gamma   90.00
#
_symmetry.space_group_name_H-M   'P 1'
#
loop_
_entity.id
_entity.type
_entity.pdbx_description
1 polymer ?
#
loop_
_entity_poly.entity_id
_entity_poly.type
_entity_poly.pdbx_seq_one_letter_code
_entity_poly.pdbx_strand_id
1 'polypeptide(L)'
;MKKQAHVWYQVEKGENPRFSQMHIPIQINSLEDIILLDDQPGFMLLKAIINHPESSEAACAIANKYIPSILNKIAYFYDLRIGKSQLCSVDIVSVRSDGQEKILNTRNPTVEDHESIRIVNVLTVSPDKLTALLKMPFHRLGDTYYKQYRIAIQSKDVIAEYMFLYSILLQIFGDKQKKVDKFIQSAQPDVKTFKKLIRIREEIETIYTKLRNEIAHVRRGKTFEQTIEEVNQHLLSLRELTKKAIEGKIGKCLKNQG
;
A
#
# COMPACT_ATOMS: atom_id res chain seq x y z
N MET A 1 23.70 -19.97 21.59
CA MET A 1 22.99 -18.67 21.51
C MET A 1 22.77 -18.33 20.05
N LYS A 2 21.58 -17.90 19.67
CA LYS A 2 21.28 -17.49 18.28
C LYS A 2 21.51 -15.98 18.16
N LYS A 3 22.24 -15.55 17.14
CA LYS A 3 22.43 -14.12 16.83
C LYS A 3 21.29 -13.67 15.93
N GLN A 4 20.62 -12.59 16.28
CA GLN A 4 19.58 -11.95 15.48
C GLN A 4 19.88 -10.45 15.33
N ALA A 5 19.26 -9.81 14.34
CA ALA A 5 19.20 -8.37 14.23
C ALA A 5 17.74 -7.90 14.31
N HIS A 6 17.50 -6.85 15.08
CA HIS A 6 16.25 -6.11 15.10
C HIS A 6 16.45 -4.81 14.34
N VAL A 7 15.83 -4.70 13.17
CA VAL A 7 15.90 -3.51 12.33
C VAL A 7 14.60 -2.74 12.50
N TRP A 8 14.70 -1.54 13.06
CA TRP A 8 13.55 -0.71 13.39
C TRP A 8 13.34 0.38 12.34
N TYR A 9 12.09 0.57 11.95
CA TYR A 9 11.65 1.62 11.04
C TYR A 9 10.53 2.43 11.67
N GLN A 10 10.56 3.74 11.49
CA GLN A 10 9.42 4.61 11.67
C GLN A 10 8.74 4.78 10.32
N VAL A 11 7.43 4.56 10.28
CA VAL A 11 6.65 4.59 9.05
C VAL A 11 5.52 5.59 9.22
N GLU A 12 5.47 6.59 8.35
CA GLU A 12 4.35 7.53 8.29
C GLU A 12 3.04 6.77 8.03
N LYS A 13 1.95 7.18 8.67
CA LYS A 13 0.61 6.66 8.41
C LYS A 13 -0.46 7.76 8.48
N GLY A 14 -1.57 7.54 7.78
CA GLY A 14 -2.77 8.35 7.90
C GLY A 14 -3.48 8.15 9.24
N GLU A 15 -4.52 8.96 9.47
CA GLU A 15 -5.23 9.06 10.77
C GLU A 15 -5.96 7.77 11.20
N ASN A 16 -6.31 6.90 10.25
CA ASN A 16 -7.00 5.64 10.48
C ASN A 16 -6.30 4.56 9.65
N PRO A 17 -5.35 3.84 10.27
CA PRO A 17 -5.69 2.94 11.37
C PRO A 17 -4.80 3.06 12.62
N ARG A 18 -5.31 2.56 13.75
CA ARG A 18 -4.46 2.21 14.89
C ARG A 18 -4.44 0.72 15.18
N PHE A 19 -3.28 0.19 15.56
CA PHE A 19 -3.04 -1.22 15.89
C PHE A 19 -2.40 -1.32 17.28
N SER A 20 -2.87 -2.21 18.15
CA SER A 20 -2.29 -2.35 19.49
C SER A 20 -0.83 -2.81 19.43
N GLN A 21 -0.61 -3.94 18.75
CA GLN A 21 0.68 -4.50 18.37
C GLN A 21 0.36 -5.70 17.48
N MET A 22 1.10 -5.91 16.42
CA MET A 22 0.90 -7.05 15.54
C MET A 22 2.20 -7.78 15.30
N HIS A 23 2.27 -9.03 15.73
CA HIS A 23 3.35 -9.96 15.40
C HIS A 23 2.94 -10.75 14.17
N ILE A 24 3.82 -10.75 13.16
CA ILE A 24 3.55 -11.36 11.87
C ILE A 24 4.72 -12.29 11.54
N PRO A 25 4.54 -13.61 11.72
CA PRO A 25 5.55 -14.58 11.36
C PRO A 25 5.70 -14.70 9.85
N ILE A 26 6.92 -14.47 9.38
CA ILE A 26 7.30 -14.46 7.97
C ILE A 26 8.51 -15.39 7.79
N GLN A 27 8.62 -16.12 6.69
CA GLN A 27 9.83 -16.90 6.43
C GLN A 27 10.31 -16.59 5.03
N ILE A 28 11.07 -15.52 4.91
CA ILE A 28 11.58 -15.04 3.62
C ILE A 28 13.08 -14.81 3.75
N ASN A 29 13.85 -15.82 3.32
CA ASN A 29 15.28 -15.90 3.55
C ASN A 29 15.61 -15.75 5.04
N SER A 30 16.41 -14.76 5.41
CA SER A 30 16.78 -14.49 6.80
C SER A 30 15.77 -13.64 7.57
N LEU A 31 14.71 -13.11 6.94
CA LEU A 31 13.66 -12.32 7.61
C LEU A 31 12.62 -13.28 8.21
N GLU A 32 12.52 -13.32 9.54
CA GLU A 32 11.67 -14.26 10.28
C GLU A 32 10.40 -13.67 10.86
N ASP A 33 10.44 -12.40 11.26
CA ASP A 33 9.28 -11.78 11.88
C ASP A 33 9.20 -10.30 11.52
N ILE A 34 7.97 -9.82 11.49
CA ILE A 34 7.68 -8.40 11.50
C ILE A 34 6.77 -8.09 12.67
N ILE A 35 7.15 -7.06 13.44
CA ILE A 35 6.31 -6.52 14.51
C ILE A 35 5.92 -5.11 14.12
N LEU A 36 4.61 -4.84 14.08
CA LEU A 36 4.06 -3.51 13.91
C LEU A 36 3.61 -2.99 15.27
N LEU A 37 4.08 -1.81 15.66
CA LEU A 37 3.68 -1.11 16.88
C LEU A 37 3.11 0.24 16.49
N ASP A 38 1.90 0.56 16.95
CA ASP A 38 1.37 1.91 16.81
C ASP A 38 1.77 2.73 18.02
N ASP A 39 2.88 3.44 17.90
CA ASP A 39 3.47 4.18 19.01
C ASP A 39 2.89 5.60 19.14
N GLN A 40 2.58 6.26 18.01
CA GLN A 40 2.25 7.69 18.00
C GLN A 40 1.23 8.07 16.90
N PRO A 41 0.45 9.15 17.07
CA PRO A 41 -0.38 9.69 15.99
C PRO A 41 0.45 9.98 14.73
N GLY A 42 0.00 9.48 13.58
CA GLY A 42 0.64 9.72 12.29
C GLY A 42 1.87 8.85 11.98
N PHE A 43 2.34 8.02 12.92
CA PHE A 43 3.47 7.12 12.70
C PHE A 43 3.22 5.72 13.27
N MET A 44 3.87 4.72 12.71
CA MET A 44 3.95 3.38 13.29
C MET A 44 5.42 2.92 13.29
N LEU A 45 5.81 2.15 14.30
CA LEU A 45 7.08 1.46 14.32
C LEU A 45 6.93 0.09 13.67
N LEU A 46 7.90 -0.27 12.83
CA LEU A 46 8.03 -1.59 12.24
C LEU A 46 9.38 -2.16 12.67
N LYS A 47 9.36 -3.30 13.37
CA LYS A 47 10.53 -4.09 13.71
C LYS A 47 10.63 -5.27 12.74
N ALA A 48 11.74 -5.40 12.04
CA ALA A 48 12.09 -6.58 11.26
C ALA A 48 13.10 -7.43 12.03
N ILE A 49 12.79 -8.71 12.24
CA ILE A 49 13.70 -9.65 12.92
C ILE A 49 14.42 -10.48 11.87
N ILE A 50 15.75 -10.39 11.85
CA ILE A 50 16.61 -11.07 10.89
C ILE A 50 17.50 -12.08 11.61
N ASN A 51 17.44 -13.32 11.17
CA ASN A 51 18.23 -14.40 11.73
C ASN A 51 19.61 -14.52 11.09
N HIS A 52 20.59 -14.80 11.95
CA HIS A 52 21.98 -15.03 11.58
C HIS A 52 22.59 -13.92 10.71
N PRO A 53 22.45 -12.63 11.09
CA PRO A 53 23.06 -11.54 10.34
C PRO A 53 24.59 -11.57 10.49
N GLU A 54 25.30 -11.50 9.37
CA GLU A 54 26.76 -11.36 9.34
C GLU A 54 27.18 -10.07 10.06
N SER A 55 26.55 -8.95 9.71
CA SER A 55 26.74 -7.63 10.30
C SER A 55 25.44 -6.82 10.38
N SER A 56 25.50 -5.63 10.98
CA SER A 56 24.37 -4.68 10.99
C SER A 56 23.99 -4.20 9.58
N GLU A 57 24.98 -4.02 8.71
CA GLU A 57 24.84 -3.59 7.32
C GLU A 57 24.13 -4.66 6.50
N ALA A 58 24.51 -5.93 6.70
CA ALA A 58 23.86 -7.07 6.06
C ALA A 58 22.39 -7.17 6.49
N ALA A 59 22.10 -6.99 7.78
CA ALA A 59 20.72 -6.94 8.28
C ALA A 59 19.91 -5.79 7.65
N CYS A 60 20.45 -4.58 7.61
CA CYS A 60 19.83 -3.44 6.93
C CYS A 60 19.57 -3.71 5.45
N ALA A 61 20.52 -4.32 4.74
CA ALA A 61 20.36 -4.63 3.31
C ALA A 61 19.21 -5.61 3.08
N ILE A 62 19.08 -6.63 3.93
CA ILE A 62 17.97 -7.58 3.89
C ILE A 62 16.65 -6.88 4.20
N ALA A 63 16.58 -6.09 5.29
CA ALA A 63 15.36 -5.38 5.65
C ALA A 63 14.92 -4.39 4.55
N ASN A 64 15.83 -3.54 4.06
CA ASN A 64 15.56 -2.56 3.01
C ASN A 64 15.09 -3.21 1.69
N LYS A 65 15.47 -4.46 1.44
CA LYS A 65 14.99 -5.24 0.29
C LYS A 65 13.51 -5.62 0.41
N TYR A 66 13.02 -5.95 1.60
CA TYR A 66 11.69 -6.53 1.79
C TYR A 66 10.65 -5.57 2.37
N ILE A 67 11.05 -4.67 3.27
CA ILE A 67 10.13 -3.76 3.96
C ILE A 67 9.28 -2.91 3.01
N PRO A 68 9.82 -2.31 1.94
CA PRO A 68 8.98 -1.57 0.99
C PRO A 68 7.82 -2.41 0.44
N SER A 69 8.09 -3.66 0.04
CA SER A 69 7.08 -4.56 -0.53
C SER A 69 6.05 -5.02 0.50
N ILE A 70 6.47 -5.26 1.75
CA ILE A 70 5.55 -5.54 2.86
C ILE A 70 4.60 -4.36 3.09
N LEU A 71 5.14 -3.14 3.18
CA LEU A 71 4.34 -1.94 3.38
C LEU A 71 3.38 -1.68 2.20
N ASN A 72 3.80 -1.97 0.96
CA ASN A 72 2.93 -1.90 -0.22
C ASN A 72 1.75 -2.86 -0.10
N LYS A 73 2.00 -4.11 0.29
CA LYS A 73 0.95 -5.11 0.50
C LYS A 73 -0.01 -4.69 1.62
N ILE A 74 0.51 -4.29 2.78
CA ILE A 74 -0.30 -3.84 3.92
C ILE A 74 -1.21 -2.68 3.48
N ALA A 75 -0.65 -1.66 2.82
CA ALA A 75 -1.40 -0.51 2.32
C ALA A 75 -2.51 -0.91 1.35
N TYR A 76 -2.22 -1.79 0.40
CA TYR A 76 -3.16 -2.23 -0.63
C TYR A 76 -4.35 -3.03 -0.06
N PHE A 77 -4.07 -4.04 0.76
CA PHE A 77 -5.11 -4.96 1.21
C PHE A 77 -6.02 -4.37 2.30
N TYR A 78 -5.49 -3.44 3.08
CA TYR A 78 -6.22 -2.80 4.18
C TYR A 78 -6.63 -1.35 3.89
N ASP A 79 -6.33 -0.84 2.69
CA ASP A 79 -6.60 0.55 2.28
C ASP A 79 -6.00 1.60 3.24
N LEU A 80 -4.79 1.30 3.71
CA LEU A 80 -4.09 2.12 4.69
C LEU A 80 -3.17 3.11 4.00
N ARG A 81 -3.30 4.38 4.40
CA ARG A 81 -2.42 5.46 3.94
C ARG A 81 -1.05 5.34 4.59
N ILE A 82 -0.21 4.42 4.11
CA ILE A 82 1.15 4.21 4.61
C ILE A 82 2.13 5.05 3.80
N GLY A 83 2.77 6.01 4.45
CA GLY A 83 3.78 6.89 3.87
C GLY A 83 5.18 6.33 3.95
N LYS A 84 6.20 7.20 3.92
CA LYS A 84 7.60 6.73 3.83
C LYS A 84 8.02 6.00 5.10
N SER A 85 8.90 5.01 4.95
CA SER A 85 9.59 4.35 6.05
C SER A 85 11.00 4.91 6.19
N GLN A 86 11.41 5.22 7.41
CA GLN A 86 12.74 5.70 7.76
C GLN A 86 13.38 4.70 8.71
N LEU A 87 14.64 4.35 8.49
CA LEU A 87 15.39 3.46 9.38
C LEU A 87 15.73 4.21 10.67
N CYS A 88 15.37 3.64 11.82
CA CYS A 88 15.55 4.27 13.13
C CYS A 88 16.69 3.67 13.95
N SER A 89 16.82 2.34 13.95
CA SER A 89 17.88 1.66 14.68
C SER A 89 18.10 0.24 14.19
N VAL A 90 19.28 -0.29 14.51
CA VAL A 90 19.65 -1.68 14.27
C VAL A 90 20.28 -2.24 15.53
N ASP A 91 19.60 -3.18 16.16
CA ASP A 91 20.11 -3.86 17.35
C ASP A 91 20.55 -5.27 16.97
N ILE A 92 21.83 -5.59 17.18
CA ILE A 92 22.29 -6.97 17.14
C ILE A 92 22.04 -7.57 18.51
N VAL A 93 21.20 -8.60 18.57
CA VAL A 93 20.85 -9.29 19.80
C VAL A 93 21.36 -10.72 19.80
N SER A 94 21.72 -11.20 20.99
CA SER A 94 21.98 -12.61 21.24
C SER A 94 20.82 -13.19 22.02
N VAL A 95 20.14 -14.16 21.44
CA VAL A 95 19.00 -14.84 22.05
C VAL A 95 19.49 -16.12 22.72
N ARG A 96 19.24 -16.21 24.03
CA ARG A 96 19.53 -17.38 24.87
C ARG A 96 18.48 -18.47 24.65
N SER A 97 18.77 -19.67 25.13
CA SER A 97 17.85 -20.81 25.04
C SER A 97 16.57 -20.64 25.84
N ASP A 98 16.58 -19.76 26.86
CA ASP A 98 15.44 -19.37 27.68
C ASP A 98 14.59 -18.25 27.04
N GLY A 99 14.96 -17.78 25.84
CA GLY A 99 14.29 -16.69 25.14
C GLY A 99 14.73 -15.29 25.58
N GLN A 100 15.62 -15.15 26.57
CA GLN A 100 16.12 -13.83 26.95
C GLN A 100 17.03 -13.25 25.86
N GLU A 101 16.79 -11.99 25.54
CA GLU A 101 17.58 -11.22 24.59
C GLU A 101 18.66 -10.41 25.32
N LYS A 102 19.90 -10.47 24.83
CA LYS A 102 20.97 -9.56 25.23
C LYS A 102 21.38 -8.71 24.04
N ILE A 103 21.20 -7.40 24.12
CA ILE A 103 21.70 -6.45 23.12
C ILE A 103 23.23 -6.51 23.15
N LEU A 104 23.83 -6.83 22.01
CA LEU A 104 25.29 -6.88 21.81
C LEU A 104 25.83 -5.58 21.24
N ASN A 105 25.05 -4.94 20.37
CA ASN A 105 25.41 -3.71 19.69
C ASN A 105 24.15 -2.99 19.23
N THR A 106 24.09 -1.68 19.38
CA THR A 106 23.02 -0.82 18.88
C THR A 106 23.62 0.23 17.97
N ARG A 107 23.08 0.33 16.76
CA ARG A 107 23.40 1.39 15.82
C ARG A 107 22.17 2.27 15.64
N ASN A 108 22.23 3.48 16.16
CA ASN A 108 21.21 4.51 15.93
C ASN A 108 21.67 5.38 14.75
N PRO A 109 21.04 5.33 13.57
CA PRO A 109 21.02 6.49 12.70
C PRO A 109 20.54 7.70 13.51
N THR A 110 21.12 8.87 13.26
CA THR A 110 20.68 10.13 13.84
C THR A 110 19.21 10.36 13.51
N VAL A 111 18.32 10.04 14.44
CA VAL A 111 16.89 10.37 14.37
C VAL A 111 16.66 11.50 15.37
N GLU A 112 15.96 12.55 14.95
CA GLU A 112 15.52 13.63 15.84
C GLU A 112 14.50 13.08 16.84
N ASP A 113 14.67 13.40 18.12
CA ASP A 113 13.81 12.95 19.19
C ASP A 113 12.34 13.36 18.93
N HIS A 114 11.44 12.39 18.84
CA HIS A 114 10.00 12.60 18.72
C HIS A 114 9.29 12.07 19.97
N GLU A 115 8.64 12.97 20.72
CA GLU A 115 7.87 12.67 21.92
C GLU A 115 6.67 11.75 21.65
N SER A 116 6.52 10.70 22.45
CA SER A 116 5.44 9.71 22.33
C SER A 116 4.14 10.15 23.01
N ILE A 117 3.02 10.09 22.29
CA ILE A 117 1.67 10.31 22.83
C ILE A 117 0.81 9.06 22.59
N ARG A 118 0.27 8.47 23.66
CA ARG A 118 -0.68 7.34 23.62
C ARG A 118 -2.12 7.82 23.50
N ILE A 119 -2.86 7.37 22.48
CA ILE A 119 -4.33 7.45 22.44
C ILE A 119 -4.91 6.18 21.79
N VAL A 120 -6.05 5.70 22.27
CA VAL A 120 -6.72 4.44 21.87
C VAL A 120 -7.85 4.70 20.86
N ASN A 121 -7.85 3.98 19.74
CA ASN A 121 -9.04 3.51 19.00
C ASN A 121 -8.61 2.61 17.83
N VAL A 122 -8.96 1.33 17.88
CA VAL A 122 -8.31 0.25 17.11
C VAL A 122 -9.12 -0.15 15.88
N LEU A 123 -8.50 -0.15 14.71
CA LEU A 123 -8.99 -0.90 13.55
C LEU A 123 -8.50 -2.34 13.72
N THR A 124 -9.43 -3.29 13.91
CA THR A 124 -9.10 -4.69 14.18
C THR A 124 -8.68 -5.39 12.89
N VAL A 125 -7.43 -5.20 12.46
CA VAL A 125 -6.84 -6.05 11.43
C VAL A 125 -6.63 -7.43 12.04
N SER A 126 -7.30 -8.44 11.48
CA SER A 126 -7.10 -9.85 11.86
C SER A 126 -5.64 -10.25 11.56
N PRO A 127 -4.85 -10.65 12.57
CA PRO A 127 -3.47 -11.08 12.38
C PRO A 127 -3.35 -12.25 11.39
N ASP A 128 -4.33 -13.16 11.36
CA ASP A 128 -4.33 -14.33 10.48
C ASP A 128 -4.41 -13.93 9.00
N LYS A 129 -5.29 -12.97 8.67
CA LYS A 129 -5.43 -12.47 7.30
C LYS A 129 -4.15 -11.79 6.83
N LEU A 130 -3.52 -10.99 7.69
CA LEU A 130 -2.29 -10.29 7.34
C LEU A 130 -1.13 -11.28 7.18
N THR A 131 -1.04 -12.26 8.08
CA THR A 131 -0.04 -13.33 8.03
C THR A 131 -0.17 -14.12 6.74
N ALA A 132 -1.38 -14.54 6.36
CA ALA A 132 -1.62 -15.27 5.11
C ALA A 132 -1.16 -14.47 3.88
N LEU A 133 -1.45 -13.17 3.87
CA LEU A 133 -1.12 -12.22 2.82
C LEU A 133 0.38 -11.95 2.68
N LEU A 134 1.09 -11.81 3.81
CA LEU A 134 2.54 -11.62 3.79
C LEU A 134 3.30 -12.90 3.44
N LYS A 135 2.73 -14.07 3.72
CA LYS A 135 3.24 -15.38 3.26
C LYS A 135 3.07 -15.61 1.76
N MET A 136 2.17 -14.88 1.08
CA MET A 136 2.06 -15.00 -0.38
C MET A 136 3.39 -14.59 -1.05
N PRO A 137 3.85 -15.34 -2.08
CA PRO A 137 5.11 -15.05 -2.73
C PRO A 137 5.17 -13.62 -3.27
N PHE A 138 6.35 -13.00 -3.18
CA PHE A 138 6.57 -11.68 -3.76
C PHE A 138 6.57 -11.78 -5.29
N HIS A 139 5.45 -11.41 -5.90
CA HIS A 139 5.34 -11.32 -7.36
C HIS A 139 5.76 -9.93 -7.82
N ARG A 140 6.79 -9.83 -8.69
CA ARG A 140 7.35 -8.55 -9.16
C ARG A 140 6.29 -7.59 -9.73
N LEU A 141 5.35 -8.13 -10.52
CA LEU A 141 4.26 -7.33 -11.08
C LEU A 141 3.27 -6.90 -9.99
N GLY A 142 3.02 -7.77 -9.00
CA GLY A 142 2.13 -7.45 -7.89
C GLY A 142 2.69 -6.30 -7.07
N ASP A 143 3.97 -6.38 -6.68
CA ASP A 143 4.65 -5.32 -5.93
C ASP A 143 4.65 -3.97 -6.65
N THR A 144 4.80 -3.99 -7.98
CA THR A 144 4.72 -2.76 -8.79
C THR A 144 3.36 -2.09 -8.65
N TYR A 145 2.26 -2.84 -8.80
CA TYR A 145 0.91 -2.28 -8.69
C TYR A 145 0.53 -1.93 -7.24
N TYR A 146 0.94 -2.73 -6.26
CA TYR A 146 0.72 -2.42 -4.85
C TYR A 146 1.44 -1.13 -4.43
N LYS A 147 2.67 -0.91 -4.94
CA LYS A 147 3.40 0.35 -4.76
C LYS A 147 2.64 1.53 -5.35
N GLN A 148 2.19 1.43 -6.59
CA GLN A 148 1.44 2.50 -7.25
C GLN A 148 0.13 2.81 -6.51
N TYR A 149 -0.59 1.77 -6.08
CA TYR A 149 -1.81 1.92 -5.31
C TYR A 149 -1.56 2.64 -3.98
N ARG A 150 -0.53 2.22 -3.23
CA ARG A 150 -0.11 2.88 -1.98
C ARG A 150 0.19 4.37 -2.20
N ILE A 151 0.92 4.70 -3.26
CA ILE A 151 1.21 6.10 -3.62
C ILE A 151 -0.08 6.87 -3.89
N ALA A 152 -1.03 6.28 -4.62
CA ALA A 152 -2.31 6.91 -4.91
C ALA A 152 -3.06 7.26 -3.63
N ILE A 153 -3.32 6.27 -2.77
CA ILE A 153 -4.13 6.47 -1.55
C ILE A 153 -3.45 7.33 -0.49
N GLN A 154 -2.12 7.48 -0.53
CA GLN A 154 -1.38 8.38 0.36
C GLN A 154 -1.71 9.86 0.08
N SER A 155 -2.21 10.20 -1.11
CA SER A 155 -2.59 11.57 -1.45
C SER A 155 -3.67 12.10 -0.51
N LYS A 156 -3.43 13.31 0.04
CA LYS A 156 -4.44 14.04 0.82
C LYS A 156 -5.48 14.72 -0.09
N ASP A 157 -5.09 15.04 -1.32
CA ASP A 157 -5.99 15.60 -2.34
C ASP A 157 -6.75 14.47 -3.04
N VAL A 158 -8.07 14.54 -2.97
CA VAL A 158 -9.01 13.58 -3.58
C VAL A 158 -8.91 13.55 -5.10
N ILE A 159 -8.60 14.69 -5.74
CA ILE A 159 -8.43 14.76 -7.19
C ILE A 159 -7.17 14.02 -7.60
N ALA A 160 -6.04 14.28 -6.92
CA ALA A 160 -4.79 13.59 -7.19
C ALA A 160 -4.91 12.08 -6.94
N GLU A 161 -5.54 11.66 -5.83
CA GLU A 161 -5.81 10.25 -5.54
C GLU A 161 -6.60 9.59 -6.68
N TYR A 162 -7.70 10.22 -7.09
CA TYR A 162 -8.55 9.75 -8.17
C TYR A 162 -7.79 9.59 -9.49
N MET A 163 -6.99 10.60 -9.85
CA MET A 163 -6.20 10.60 -11.08
C MET A 163 -5.13 9.51 -11.06
N PHE A 164 -4.48 9.26 -9.93
CA PHE A 164 -3.52 8.16 -9.80
C PHE A 164 -4.19 6.79 -9.91
N LEU A 165 -5.32 6.57 -9.24
CA LEU A 165 -6.07 5.30 -9.35
C LEU A 165 -6.51 5.04 -10.80
N TYR A 166 -7.04 6.07 -11.47
CA TYR A 166 -7.44 5.96 -12.88
C TYR A 166 -6.23 5.71 -13.81
N SER A 167 -5.07 6.30 -13.51
CA SER A 167 -3.83 6.03 -14.24
C SER A 167 -3.39 4.57 -14.13
N ILE A 168 -3.53 3.95 -12.96
CA ILE A 168 -3.26 2.51 -12.77
C ILE A 168 -4.18 1.66 -13.68
N LEU A 169 -5.47 2.01 -13.77
CA LEU A 169 -6.40 1.34 -14.70
C LEU A 169 -5.91 1.48 -16.14
N LEU A 170 -5.57 2.68 -16.59
CA LEU A 170 -5.04 2.90 -17.95
C LEU A 170 -3.82 2.03 -18.22
N GLN A 171 -2.84 2.00 -17.31
CA GLN A 171 -1.64 1.17 -17.46
C GLN A 171 -1.98 -0.33 -17.58
N ILE A 172 -2.91 -0.84 -16.77
CA ILE A 172 -3.34 -2.26 -16.83
C ILE A 172 -3.98 -2.58 -18.18
N PHE A 173 -4.75 -1.65 -18.73
CA PHE A 173 -5.48 -1.79 -19.99
C PHE A 173 -4.73 -1.26 -21.22
N GLY A 174 -3.44 -0.92 -21.08
CA GLY A 174 -2.55 -0.51 -22.17
C GLY A 174 -2.92 0.86 -22.75
N ASP A 175 -3.19 1.83 -21.88
CA ASP A 175 -3.52 3.23 -22.16
C ASP A 175 -4.72 3.41 -23.09
N LYS A 176 -5.64 2.45 -23.06
CA LYS A 176 -6.86 2.45 -23.87
C LYS A 176 -8.07 2.71 -22.99
N GLN A 177 -8.52 3.96 -22.97
CA GLN A 177 -9.73 4.39 -22.24
C GLN A 177 -10.94 3.47 -22.52
N LYS A 178 -11.19 3.11 -23.79
CA LYS A 178 -12.28 2.19 -24.17
C LYS A 178 -12.21 0.84 -23.47
N LYS A 179 -11.01 0.34 -23.17
CA LYS A 179 -10.85 -0.93 -22.44
C LYS A 179 -11.11 -0.75 -20.94
N VAL A 180 -10.74 0.40 -20.37
CA VAL A 180 -11.08 0.77 -18.99
C VAL A 180 -12.61 0.86 -18.85
N ASP A 181 -13.29 1.59 -19.72
CA ASP A 181 -14.76 1.72 -19.70
C ASP A 181 -15.47 0.37 -19.81
N LYS A 182 -15.02 -0.50 -20.74
CA LYS A 182 -15.55 -1.86 -20.88
C LYS A 182 -15.33 -2.71 -19.62
N PHE A 183 -14.16 -2.61 -18.99
CA PHE A 183 -13.89 -3.30 -17.74
C PHE A 183 -14.83 -2.81 -16.63
N ILE A 184 -14.97 -1.49 -16.47
CA ILE A 184 -15.84 -0.91 -15.44
C ILE A 184 -17.29 -1.35 -15.65
N GLN A 185 -17.81 -1.32 -16.88
CA GLN A 185 -19.16 -1.82 -17.19
C GLN A 185 -19.32 -3.31 -16.86
N SER A 186 -18.30 -4.13 -17.11
CA SER A 186 -18.35 -5.56 -16.75
C SER A 186 -18.31 -5.79 -15.24
N ALA A 187 -17.61 -4.94 -14.49
CA ALA A 187 -17.46 -5.06 -13.04
C ALA A 187 -18.61 -4.39 -12.26
N GLN A 188 -19.30 -3.43 -12.88
CA GLN A 188 -20.43 -2.68 -12.35
C GLN A 188 -21.43 -2.44 -13.49
N PRO A 189 -22.36 -3.39 -13.75
CA PRO A 189 -23.32 -3.30 -14.86
C PRO A 189 -24.19 -2.04 -14.83
N ASP A 190 -24.54 -1.56 -13.64
CA ASP A 190 -25.39 -0.37 -13.43
C ASP A 190 -24.59 0.95 -13.39
N VAL A 191 -23.33 0.94 -13.83
CA VAL A 191 -22.51 2.16 -13.87
C VAL A 191 -23.15 3.18 -14.81
N LYS A 192 -23.28 4.43 -14.35
CA LYS A 192 -23.75 5.52 -15.21
C LYS A 192 -22.82 5.69 -16.42
N THR A 193 -23.41 5.75 -17.62
CA THR A 193 -22.69 5.95 -18.87
C THR A 193 -23.16 7.19 -19.60
N PHE A 194 -22.27 7.82 -20.34
CA PHE A 194 -22.53 9.04 -21.10
C PHE A 194 -22.08 8.84 -22.55
N LYS A 195 -22.89 9.32 -23.48
CA LYS A 195 -22.52 9.35 -24.90
C LYS A 195 -21.70 10.60 -25.16
N LYS A 196 -20.53 10.42 -25.76
CA LYS A 196 -19.69 11.52 -26.25
C LYS A 196 -19.58 11.40 -27.76
N LEU A 197 -19.95 12.46 -28.48
CA LEU A 197 -19.75 12.53 -29.91
C LEU A 197 -18.31 12.98 -30.20
N ILE A 198 -17.49 12.11 -30.80
CA ILE A 198 -16.15 12.47 -31.25
C ILE A 198 -16.12 12.39 -32.77
N ARG A 199 -16.13 13.56 -33.41
CA ARG A 199 -16.24 13.76 -34.88
C ARG A 199 -17.52 13.16 -35.47
N ILE A 200 -17.55 11.83 -35.64
CA ILE A 200 -18.62 11.06 -36.30
C ILE A 200 -18.89 9.73 -35.59
N ARG A 201 -18.18 9.42 -34.50
CA ARG A 201 -18.35 8.18 -33.74
C ARG A 201 -18.90 8.51 -32.36
N GLU A 202 -19.93 7.79 -31.96
CA GLU A 202 -20.38 7.76 -30.58
C GLU A 202 -19.40 6.92 -29.76
N GLU A 203 -18.78 7.52 -28.76
CA GLU A 203 -18.04 6.81 -27.73
C GLU A 203 -18.82 6.83 -26.44
N ILE A 204 -18.89 5.68 -25.76
CA ILE A 204 -19.52 5.55 -24.45
C ILE A 204 -18.42 5.70 -23.40
N GLU A 205 -18.56 6.70 -22.53
CA GLU A 205 -17.71 6.88 -21.36
C GLU A 205 -18.50 6.52 -20.09
N THR A 206 -17.85 5.88 -19.12
CA THR A 206 -18.43 5.70 -17.78
C THR A 206 -18.33 6.99 -16.97
N ILE A 207 -19.07 7.08 -15.85
CA ILE A 207 -18.94 8.21 -14.92
C ILE A 207 -17.50 8.46 -14.50
N TYR A 208 -16.69 7.41 -14.36
CA TYR A 208 -15.30 7.59 -13.92
C TYR A 208 -14.44 8.30 -14.96
N THR A 209 -14.60 7.88 -16.21
CA THR A 209 -13.94 8.48 -17.36
C THR A 209 -14.40 9.91 -17.61
N LYS A 210 -15.71 10.17 -17.45
CA LYS A 210 -16.29 11.52 -17.51
C LYS A 210 -15.64 12.44 -16.48
N LEU A 211 -15.58 12.02 -15.22
CA LEU A 211 -14.99 12.80 -14.13
C LEU A 211 -13.50 13.07 -14.36
N ARG A 212 -12.73 12.06 -14.77
CA ARG A 212 -11.32 12.24 -15.18
C ARG A 212 -11.16 13.30 -16.26
N ASN A 213 -12.05 13.29 -17.26
CA ASN A 213 -12.03 14.25 -18.35
C ASN A 213 -12.48 15.66 -17.91
N GLU A 214 -13.41 15.76 -16.96
CA GLU A 214 -13.85 17.03 -16.36
C GLU A 214 -12.77 17.68 -15.51
N ILE A 215 -11.98 16.89 -14.77
CA ILE A 215 -10.79 17.37 -14.04
C ILE A 215 -9.77 17.98 -15.02
N ALA A 216 -9.53 17.32 -16.14
CA ALA A 216 -8.56 17.78 -17.14
C ALA A 216 -9.09 18.95 -18.00
N HIS A 217 -10.41 19.00 -18.22
CA HIS A 217 -11.07 19.97 -19.07
C HIS A 217 -12.40 20.37 -18.44
N VAL A 218 -12.43 21.53 -17.77
CA VAL A 218 -13.65 22.08 -17.16
C VAL A 218 -14.75 22.16 -18.22
N ARG A 219 -15.84 21.41 -18.03
CA ARG A 219 -16.97 21.39 -18.96
C ARG A 219 -17.86 22.61 -18.74
N ARG A 220 -18.47 23.09 -19.82
CA ARG A 220 -19.39 24.25 -19.79
C ARG A 220 -20.55 23.97 -18.83
N GLY A 221 -20.80 24.91 -17.91
CA GLY A 221 -21.93 24.85 -16.98
C GLY A 221 -21.71 24.02 -15.72
N LYS A 222 -20.49 23.52 -15.47
CA LYS A 222 -20.14 22.83 -14.22
C LYS A 222 -18.98 23.55 -13.54
N THR A 223 -19.07 23.71 -12.23
CA THR A 223 -17.97 24.29 -11.45
C THR A 223 -16.93 23.23 -11.08
N PHE A 224 -15.72 23.65 -10.72
CA PHE A 224 -14.67 22.73 -10.31
C PHE A 224 -15.04 22.03 -8.99
N GLU A 225 -15.68 22.75 -8.07
CA GLU A 225 -16.15 22.27 -6.77
C GLU A 225 -17.18 21.14 -6.92
N GLN A 226 -18.12 21.29 -7.86
CA GLN A 226 -19.08 20.23 -8.20
C GLN A 226 -18.39 18.97 -8.73
N THR A 227 -17.28 19.14 -9.44
CA THR A 227 -16.48 18.01 -9.95
C THR A 227 -15.74 17.31 -8.81
N ILE A 228 -15.16 18.06 -7.86
CA ILE A 228 -14.52 17.51 -6.65
C ILE A 228 -15.52 16.69 -5.84
N GLU A 229 -16.73 17.21 -5.64
CA GLU A 229 -17.78 16.52 -4.87
C GLU A 229 -18.18 15.19 -5.53
N GLU A 230 -18.44 15.19 -6.85
CA GLU A 230 -18.73 13.95 -7.58
C GLU A 230 -17.54 12.96 -7.57
N VAL A 231 -16.31 13.46 -7.64
CA VAL A 231 -15.10 12.63 -7.50
C VAL A 231 -15.06 11.95 -6.14
N ASN A 232 -15.31 12.71 -5.06
CA ASN A 232 -15.32 12.18 -3.71
C ASN A 232 -16.38 11.09 -3.52
N GLN A 233 -17.58 11.29 -4.06
CA GLN A 233 -18.67 10.30 -4.04
C GLN A 233 -18.32 8.99 -4.75
N HIS A 234 -17.45 9.04 -5.75
CA HIS A 234 -17.06 7.88 -6.55
C HIS A 234 -15.68 7.29 -6.20
N LEU A 235 -14.91 7.94 -5.32
CA LEU A 235 -13.52 7.58 -5.04
C LEU A 235 -13.38 6.17 -4.44
N LEU A 236 -14.22 5.82 -3.45
CA LEU A 236 -14.19 4.50 -2.83
C LEU A 236 -14.48 3.39 -3.85
N SER A 237 -15.47 3.59 -4.72
CA SER A 237 -15.79 2.61 -5.76
C SER A 237 -14.67 2.50 -6.81
N LEU A 238 -13.99 3.61 -7.13
CA LEU A 238 -12.82 3.58 -8.01
C LEU A 238 -11.65 2.80 -7.38
N ARG A 239 -11.41 2.92 -6.07
CA ARG A 239 -10.43 2.10 -5.34
C ARG A 239 -10.72 0.61 -5.52
N GLU A 240 -11.96 0.19 -5.28
CA GLU A 240 -12.39 -1.21 -5.46
C GLU A 240 -12.23 -1.71 -6.89
N LEU A 241 -12.62 -0.90 -7.88
CA LEU A 241 -12.42 -1.22 -9.30
C LEU A 241 -10.92 -1.37 -9.63
N THR A 242 -10.08 -0.51 -9.06
CA THR A 242 -8.62 -0.57 -9.23
C THR A 242 -8.04 -1.84 -8.61
N LYS A 243 -8.47 -2.22 -7.41
CA LYS A 243 -8.06 -3.47 -6.75
C LYS A 243 -8.45 -4.69 -7.59
N LYS A 244 -9.71 -4.77 -8.05
CA LYS A 244 -10.19 -5.83 -8.96
C LYS A 244 -9.37 -5.91 -10.25
N ALA A 245 -9.01 -4.78 -10.85
CA ALA A 245 -8.19 -4.75 -12.05
C ALA A 245 -6.77 -5.29 -11.79
N ILE A 246 -6.15 -4.91 -10.67
CA ILE A 246 -4.83 -5.38 -10.24
C ILE A 246 -4.85 -6.90 -10.02
N GLU A 247 -5.84 -7.41 -9.28
CA GLU A 247 -6.00 -8.85 -9.04
C GLU A 247 -6.18 -9.63 -10.35
N GLY A 248 -7.05 -9.14 -11.24
CA GLY A 248 -7.26 -9.75 -12.55
C GLY A 248 -6.00 -9.74 -13.43
N LYS A 249 -5.18 -8.68 -13.33
CA LYS A 249 -3.90 -8.58 -14.06
C LYS A 249 -2.86 -9.57 -13.52
N ILE A 250 -2.72 -9.66 -12.19
CA ILE A 250 -1.79 -10.58 -11.53
C ILE A 250 -2.21 -12.03 -11.83
N GLY A 251 -3.51 -12.36 -11.69
CA GLY A 251 -4.02 -13.70 -11.93
C GLY A 251 -3.80 -14.18 -13.38
N LYS A 252 -3.95 -13.31 -14.37
CA LYS A 252 -3.62 -13.63 -15.78
C LYS A 252 -2.14 -13.91 -15.99
N CYS A 253 -1.25 -13.16 -15.33
CA CYS A 253 0.19 -13.38 -15.44
C CYS A 253 0.62 -14.71 -14.84
N LEU A 254 0.04 -15.12 -13.70
CA LEU A 254 0.33 -16.41 -13.08
C LEU A 254 -0.13 -17.60 -13.94
N LYS A 255 -1.28 -17.49 -14.61
CA LYS A 255 -1.79 -18.53 -15.51
C LYS A 255 -0.95 -18.75 -16.76
N ASN A 256 -0.19 -17.74 -17.21
CA ASN A 256 0.65 -17.83 -18.40
C ASN A 256 2.06 -18.38 -18.12
N GLN A 257 2.38 -18.69 -16.86
CA GLN A 257 3.69 -19.21 -16.43
C GLN A 257 3.68 -20.70 -16.08
N GLY A 258 2.51 -21.34 -16.06
CA GLY A 258 2.34 -22.79 -15.88
C GLY A 258 1.86 -23.44 -17.16
#